data_AF-A0A936WZP3-F1
#
_entry.id   AF-A0A936WZP3-F1
#
_cell.length_a   1.000
_cell.length_b   1.000
_cell.length_c   1.000
_cell.angle_alpha   90.00
_cell.angle_beta   90.00
_cell.angle_gamma   90.00
#
_symmetry.space_group_name_H-M   'P 1'
#
loop_
_entity.id
_entity.type
_entity.pdbx_description
1 polymer ?
#
loop_
_entity_poly.entity_id
_entity_poly.type
_entity_poly.pdbx_seq_one_letter_code
_entity_poly.pdbx_strand_id
1 'polypeptide(L)'
;MKKLFLVACLIIAGFTITYAQGQGGGGFQRRTVEERVKIIHDKMDSAFKPSADKLKEVDEAFTAFYKAQDKVREELMSGGERPDPQVMREKLTPITTERDDKLKKILTEDQYKKWKDEIEPSMRPQRGPRQ
;
A
#
# COMPACT_ATOMS: atom_id res chain seq x y z
N MET A 1 -36.78 -41.09 15.32
CA MET A 1 -35.87 -40.92 16.48
C MET A 1 -34.50 -41.41 16.03
N LYS A 2 -33.57 -40.52 15.69
CA LYS A 2 -32.62 -39.80 16.58
C LYS A 2 -31.27 -40.53 16.54
N LYS A 3 -30.22 -39.74 16.22
CA LYS A 3 -28.77 -39.99 16.40
C LYS A 3 -28.10 -40.70 15.22
N LEU A 4 -26.97 -40.26 14.68
CA LEU A 4 -26.14 -39.08 14.93
C LEU A 4 -25.15 -38.99 13.77
N PHE A 5 -24.75 -37.77 13.45
CA PHE A 5 -23.64 -37.40 12.58
C PHE A 5 -22.37 -38.27 12.75
N LEU A 6 -21.73 -38.63 11.64
CA LEU A 6 -20.32 -39.03 11.66
C LEU A 6 -19.60 -38.53 10.38
N VAL A 7 -19.15 -37.28 10.51
CA VAL A 7 -17.87 -36.71 10.05
C VAL A 7 -17.31 -37.23 8.72
N ALA A 8 -17.54 -36.44 7.66
CA ALA A 8 -16.72 -36.45 6.45
C ALA A 8 -15.92 -35.14 6.39
N CYS A 9 -14.69 -35.15 6.90
CA CYS A 9 -13.67 -34.12 6.63
C CYS A 9 -12.34 -34.81 6.36
N LEU A 10 -12.24 -35.40 5.17
CA LEU A 10 -11.00 -35.89 4.60
C LEU A 10 -10.12 -34.69 4.23
N ILE A 11 -9.18 -34.40 5.14
CA ILE A 11 -7.76 -34.13 4.89
C ILE A 11 -7.44 -33.68 3.45
N ILE A 12 -7.40 -32.36 3.24
CA ILE A 12 -6.61 -31.78 2.15
C ILE A 12 -5.22 -31.50 2.72
N ALA A 13 -4.27 -32.29 2.25
CA ALA A 13 -2.86 -32.20 2.58
C ALA A 13 -2.24 -30.90 2.03
N GLY A 14 -1.55 -30.19 2.93
CA GLY A 14 -0.25 -29.56 2.73
C GLY A 14 0.03 -28.81 1.43
N PHE A 15 -0.21 -27.49 1.46
CA PHE A 15 0.69 -26.52 0.85
C PHE A 15 1.19 -25.58 1.95
N THR A 16 2.22 -25.98 2.69
CA THR A 16 2.92 -25.09 3.60
C THR A 16 3.96 -24.29 2.81
N ILE A 17 3.58 -23.10 2.35
CA ILE A 17 4.56 -22.10 1.92
C ILE A 17 5.15 -21.50 3.19
N THR A 18 6.37 -21.92 3.52
CA THR A 18 7.15 -21.39 4.64
C THR A 18 7.66 -19.98 4.27
N TYR A 19 7.05 -18.94 4.83
CA TYR A 19 7.61 -17.59 4.80
C TYR A 19 8.60 -17.44 5.96
N ALA A 20 9.87 -17.22 5.63
CA ALA A 20 10.93 -16.92 6.58
C ALA A 20 10.53 -15.72 7.46
N GLN A 21 10.45 -15.95 8.76
CA GLN A 21 10.07 -14.96 9.77
C GLN A 21 11.20 -13.96 9.99
N GLY A 22 11.05 -12.76 9.41
CA GLY A 22 11.69 -11.55 9.92
C GLY A 22 10.98 -11.11 11.21
N GLN A 23 11.75 -11.00 12.28
CA GLN A 23 11.37 -10.70 13.66
C GLN A 23 10.49 -9.43 13.79
N GLY A 24 9.20 -9.61 14.10
CA GLY A 24 8.26 -8.53 14.42
C GLY A 24 6.80 -8.95 14.18
N GLY A 25 6.07 -9.24 15.25
CA GLY A 25 4.76 -9.91 15.22
C GLY A 25 3.69 -9.31 14.28
N GLY A 26 2.90 -10.21 13.68
CA GLY A 26 1.77 -9.91 12.80
C GLY A 26 2.11 -10.08 11.32
N GLY A 27 2.17 -11.34 10.86
CA GLY A 27 2.63 -11.74 9.52
C GLY A 27 1.73 -11.35 8.35
N PHE A 28 1.63 -10.05 8.06
CA PHE A 28 1.25 -9.59 6.74
C PHE A 28 2.53 -9.32 5.94
N GLN A 29 2.77 -10.12 4.91
CA GLN A 29 3.82 -9.84 3.94
C GLN A 29 3.63 -8.42 3.40
N ARG A 30 4.68 -7.59 3.45
CA ARG A 30 4.63 -6.27 2.82
C ARG A 30 4.43 -6.46 1.31
N ARG A 31 3.50 -5.70 0.73
CA ARG A 31 3.35 -5.63 -0.71
C ARG A 31 4.63 -5.09 -1.34
N THR A 32 4.98 -5.63 -2.50
CA THR A 32 6.08 -5.14 -3.34
C THR A 32 5.80 -3.71 -3.84
N VAL A 33 6.80 -3.04 -4.43
CA VAL A 33 6.58 -1.73 -5.06
C VAL A 33 5.61 -1.88 -6.23
N GLU A 34 5.79 -2.92 -7.03
CA GLU A 34 5.03 -3.23 -8.23
C GLU A 34 3.55 -3.48 -7.90
N GLU A 35 3.25 -4.27 -6.87
CA GLU A 35 1.88 -4.49 -6.42
C GLU A 35 1.21 -3.21 -5.91
N ARG A 36 1.96 -2.36 -5.21
CA ARG A 36 1.43 -1.08 -4.73
C ARG A 36 1.16 -0.12 -5.88
N VAL A 37 2.07 -0.02 -6.84
CA VAL A 37 1.90 0.79 -8.06
C VAL A 37 0.69 0.30 -8.85
N LYS A 38 0.53 -1.02 -9.02
CA LYS A 38 -0.63 -1.59 -9.72
C LYS A 38 -1.96 -1.15 -9.10
N ILE A 39 -2.05 -1.11 -7.76
CA ILE A 39 -3.27 -0.64 -7.09
C ILE A 39 -3.56 0.82 -7.45
N ILE A 40 -2.53 1.66 -7.50
CA ILE A 40 -2.70 3.06 -7.90
C ILE A 40 -3.11 3.15 -9.36
N HIS A 41 -2.43 2.41 -10.25
CA HIS A 41 -2.75 2.32 -11.66
C HIS A 41 -4.22 1.99 -11.86
N ASP A 42 -4.70 0.89 -11.27
CA ASP A 42 -6.08 0.42 -11.41
C ASP A 42 -7.08 1.48 -10.89
N LYS A 43 -6.75 2.18 -9.78
CA LYS A 43 -7.59 3.25 -9.21
C LYS A 43 -7.65 4.49 -10.09
N MET A 44 -6.51 4.92 -10.62
CA MET A 44 -6.41 6.10 -11.49
C MET A 44 -7.07 5.83 -12.84
N ASP A 45 -6.85 4.66 -13.44
CA ASP A 45 -7.51 4.25 -14.67
C ASP A 45 -9.04 4.19 -14.48
N SER A 46 -9.50 3.57 -13.39
CA SER A 46 -10.93 3.48 -13.11
C SER A 46 -11.58 4.84 -12.87
N ALA A 47 -10.89 5.76 -12.20
CA ALA A 47 -11.44 7.06 -11.83
C ALA A 47 -11.43 8.09 -12.96
N PHE A 48 -10.38 8.07 -13.80
CA PHE A 48 -10.09 9.17 -14.71
C PHE A 48 -9.92 8.74 -16.17
N LYS A 49 -9.72 7.45 -16.43
CA LYS A 49 -9.41 6.89 -17.76
C LYS A 49 -8.36 7.73 -18.52
N PRO A 50 -7.16 7.95 -17.96
CA PRO A 50 -6.12 8.74 -18.63
C PRO A 50 -5.64 8.05 -19.90
N SER A 51 -4.88 8.77 -20.73
CA SER A 51 -4.10 8.11 -21.78
C SER A 51 -3.05 7.16 -21.17
N ALA A 52 -2.62 6.16 -21.94
CA ALA A 52 -1.59 5.22 -21.52
C ALA A 52 -0.28 5.92 -21.10
N ASP A 53 0.11 6.99 -21.81
CA ASP A 53 1.31 7.77 -21.48
C ASP A 53 1.18 8.45 -20.11
N LYS A 54 0.02 9.05 -19.80
CA LYS A 54 -0.23 9.66 -18.49
C LYS A 54 -0.27 8.61 -17.38
N LEU A 55 -0.86 7.44 -17.63
CA LEU A 55 -0.83 6.33 -16.67
C LEU A 55 0.61 5.86 -16.40
N LYS A 56 1.44 5.79 -17.43
CA LYS A 56 2.86 5.45 -17.26
C LYS A 56 3.60 6.49 -16.41
N GLU A 57 3.36 7.78 -16.64
CA GLU A 57 3.94 8.86 -15.80
C GLU A 57 3.47 8.77 -14.33
N VAL A 58 2.20 8.40 -14.10
CA VAL A 58 1.69 8.09 -12.75
C VAL A 58 2.45 6.92 -12.15
N ASP A 59 2.61 5.82 -12.87
CA ASP A 59 3.31 4.62 -12.40
C ASP A 59 4.77 4.93 -12.03
N GLU A 60 5.46 5.74 -12.83
CA GLU A 60 6.82 6.20 -12.56
C GLU A 60 6.87 7.07 -11.29
N ALA A 61 5.94 8.00 -11.12
CA ALA A 61 5.85 8.85 -9.92
C ALA A 61 5.63 8.02 -8.65
N PHE A 62 4.75 7.02 -8.70
CA PHE A 62 4.49 6.15 -7.55
C PHE A 62 5.58 5.12 -7.30
N THR A 63 6.23 4.62 -8.35
CA THR A 63 7.41 3.74 -8.22
C THR A 63 8.52 4.45 -7.45
N ALA A 64 8.82 5.70 -7.83
CA ALA A 64 9.81 6.52 -7.13
C ALA A 64 9.40 6.78 -5.67
N PHE A 65 8.15 7.16 -5.44
CA PHE A 65 7.61 7.39 -4.10
C PHE A 65 7.74 6.17 -3.19
N TYR A 66 7.32 4.98 -3.64
CA TYR A 66 7.35 3.78 -2.81
C TYR A 66 8.77 3.28 -2.53
N LYS A 67 9.68 3.37 -3.51
CA LYS A 67 11.11 3.09 -3.28
C LYS A 67 11.70 4.02 -2.21
N ALA A 68 11.41 5.32 -2.29
CA ALA A 68 11.88 6.30 -1.31
C ALA A 68 11.26 6.06 0.08
N GLN A 69 9.96 5.73 0.12
CA GLN A 69 9.26 5.39 1.36
C GLN A 69 9.86 4.15 2.04
N ASP A 70 10.18 3.11 1.26
CA ASP A 70 10.77 1.89 1.79
C ASP A 70 12.17 2.15 2.35
N LYS A 71 12.98 2.94 1.65
CA LYS A 71 14.29 3.39 2.15
C LYS A 71 14.19 4.13 3.49
N VAL A 72 13.27 5.10 3.60
CA VAL A 72 13.02 5.81 4.87
C VAL A 72 12.61 4.84 5.98
N ARG A 73 11.77 3.86 5.66
CA ARG A 73 11.33 2.86 6.63
C ARG A 73 12.48 1.94 7.06
N GLU A 74 13.31 1.50 6.14
CA GLU A 74 14.49 0.68 6.42
C GLU A 74 15.48 1.41 7.32
N GLU A 75 15.82 2.67 6.98
CA GLU A 75 16.68 3.54 7.79
C GLU A 75 16.18 3.70 9.24
N LEU A 76 14.86 3.82 9.42
CA LEU A 76 14.28 4.04 10.75
C LEU A 76 14.09 2.74 11.55
N MET A 77 13.91 1.60 10.87
CA MET A 77 13.72 0.31 11.52
C MET A 77 15.05 -0.40 11.85
N SER A 78 16.17 0.00 11.24
CA SER A 78 17.50 -0.56 11.54
C SER A 78 18.02 -0.23 12.95
N GLY A 79 17.40 0.73 13.64
CA GLY A 79 17.78 1.13 15.01
C GLY A 79 17.26 0.20 16.12
N GLY A 80 16.45 -0.82 15.81
CA GLY A 80 15.89 -1.76 16.80
C GLY A 80 14.75 -1.21 17.66
N GLU A 81 14.51 0.11 17.63
CA GLU A 81 13.42 0.78 18.32
C GLU A 81 12.27 1.13 17.36
N ARG A 82 11.08 1.40 17.91
CA ARG A 82 9.96 1.90 17.10
C ARG A 82 10.32 3.31 16.60
N PRO A 83 10.19 3.59 15.28
CA PRO A 83 10.47 4.92 14.76
C PRO A 83 9.63 6.00 15.44
N ASP A 84 10.27 7.11 15.79
CA ASP A 84 9.57 8.31 16.25
C ASP A 84 8.56 8.77 15.16
N PRO A 85 7.26 8.91 15.47
CA PRO A 85 6.24 9.32 14.50
C PRO A 85 6.51 10.69 13.86
N GLN A 86 7.10 11.63 14.60
CA GLN A 86 7.45 12.96 14.12
C GLN A 86 8.60 12.88 13.11
N VAL A 87 9.66 12.13 13.43
CA VAL A 87 10.79 11.90 12.51
C VAL A 87 10.34 11.19 11.24
N MET A 88 9.47 10.18 11.38
CA MET A 88 8.88 9.49 10.23
C MET A 88 8.10 10.48 9.35
N ARG A 89 7.27 11.35 9.95
CA ARG A 89 6.52 12.36 9.20
C ARG A 89 7.45 13.32 8.48
N GLU A 90 8.49 13.81 9.14
CA GLU A 90 9.47 14.75 8.57
C GLU A 90 10.19 14.15 7.36
N LYS A 91 10.62 12.89 7.45
CA LYS A 91 11.25 12.19 6.31
C LYS A 91 10.27 11.85 5.19
N LEU A 92 9.01 11.55 5.51
CA LEU A 92 8.00 11.20 4.50
C LEU A 92 7.37 12.41 3.81
N THR A 93 7.35 13.57 4.45
CA THR A 93 6.75 14.80 3.90
C THR A 93 7.37 15.20 2.55
N PRO A 94 8.70 15.36 2.40
CA PRO A 94 9.29 15.80 1.14
C PRO A 94 9.03 14.82 -0.01
N ILE A 95 9.11 13.51 0.23
CA ILE A 95 8.84 12.50 -0.82
C ILE A 95 7.35 12.46 -1.22
N THR A 96 6.46 12.79 -0.28
CA THR A 96 5.02 12.93 -0.55
C THR A 96 4.75 14.17 -1.39
N THR A 97 5.37 15.30 -1.05
CA THR A 97 5.29 16.55 -1.81
C THR A 97 5.81 16.37 -3.23
N GLU A 98 6.97 15.72 -3.40
CA GLU A 98 7.54 15.49 -4.74
C GLU A 98 6.59 14.69 -5.64
N ARG A 99 5.98 13.63 -5.10
CA ARG A 99 4.96 12.84 -5.81
C ARG A 99 3.75 13.71 -6.16
N ASP A 100 3.23 14.48 -5.21
CA ASP A 100 2.08 15.35 -5.42
C ASP A 100 2.34 16.42 -6.49
N ASP A 101 3.54 16.99 -6.52
CA ASP A 101 3.94 17.95 -7.55
C ASP A 101 4.10 17.32 -8.93
N LYS A 102 4.51 16.03 -9.01
CA LYS A 102 4.45 15.26 -10.27
C LYS A 102 3.00 15.05 -10.70
N LEU A 103 2.12 14.63 -9.78
CA LEU A 103 0.71 14.39 -10.10
C LEU A 103 -0.03 15.63 -10.59
N LYS A 104 0.23 16.81 -10.02
CA LYS A 104 -0.35 18.08 -10.50
C LYS A 104 0.01 18.42 -11.95
N LYS A 105 1.12 17.92 -12.46
CA LYS A 105 1.55 18.12 -13.86
C LYS A 105 0.89 17.13 -14.82
N ILE A 106 0.57 15.92 -14.32
CA ILE A 106 0.00 14.83 -15.12
C ILE A 106 -1.53 14.96 -15.21
N LEU A 107 -2.15 15.24 -14.06
CA LEU A 107 -3.59 15.34 -13.87
C LEU A 107 -4.09 16.77 -14.11
N THR A 108 -5.36 16.91 -14.50
CA THR A 108 -6.01 18.23 -14.43
C THR A 108 -6.24 18.65 -12.98
N GLU A 109 -6.54 19.93 -12.75
CA GLU A 109 -6.84 20.45 -11.41
C GLU A 109 -8.00 19.67 -10.74
N ASP A 110 -9.09 19.43 -11.47
CA ASP A 110 -10.24 18.67 -10.97
C ASP A 110 -9.89 17.21 -10.64
N GLN A 111 -9.10 16.56 -11.50
CA GLN A 111 -8.63 15.19 -11.26
C GLN A 111 -7.71 15.13 -10.04
N TYR A 112 -6.80 16.10 -9.90
CA TYR A 112 -5.91 16.19 -8.76
C TYR A 112 -6.69 16.46 -7.46
N LYS A 113 -7.70 17.33 -7.50
CA LYS A 113 -8.58 17.59 -6.36
C LYS A 113 -9.33 16.32 -5.94
N LYS A 114 -9.97 15.62 -6.89
CA LYS A 114 -10.62 14.33 -6.62
C LYS A 114 -9.64 13.28 -6.09
N TRP A 115 -8.41 13.27 -6.59
CA TRP A 115 -7.35 12.41 -6.06
C TRP A 115 -7.10 12.68 -4.56
N LYS A 116 -6.91 13.94 -4.17
CA LYS A 116 -6.61 14.32 -2.77
C LYS A 116 -7.79 14.14 -1.83
N ASP A 117 -9.01 14.41 -2.31
CA ASP A 117 -10.21 14.45 -1.46
C ASP A 117 -10.84 13.07 -1.30
N GLU A 118 -10.78 12.21 -2.32
CA GLU A 118 -11.51 10.93 -2.34
C GLU A 118 -10.59 9.73 -2.48
N ILE A 119 -9.74 9.73 -3.51
CA ILE A 119 -9.03 8.51 -3.93
C ILE A 119 -7.89 8.18 -2.95
N GLU A 120 -6.98 9.11 -2.69
CA GLU A 120 -5.85 8.90 -1.76
C GLU A 120 -6.34 8.54 -0.33
N PRO A 121 -7.33 9.24 0.26
CA PRO A 121 -7.86 8.88 1.58
C PRO A 121 -8.47 7.48 1.62
N SER A 122 -9.14 7.04 0.54
CA SER A 122 -9.76 5.71 0.49
C SER A 122 -8.75 4.55 0.55
N MET A 123 -7.47 4.82 0.25
CA MET A 123 -6.41 3.81 0.26
C MET A 123 -5.70 3.68 1.60
N ARG A 124 -5.95 4.59 2.54
CA ARG A 124 -5.37 4.50 3.88
C ARG A 124 -6.00 3.33 4.62
N PRO A 125 -5.23 2.55 5.40
CA PRO A 125 -5.81 1.55 6.28
C PRO A 125 -6.85 2.21 7.17
N GLN A 126 -8.11 1.79 7.07
CA GLN A 126 -9.15 2.26 7.96
C GLN A 126 -8.73 1.84 9.37
N ARG A 127 -8.39 2.83 10.20
CA ARG A 127 -8.21 2.58 11.63
C ARG A 127 -9.58 2.15 12.13
N GLY A 128 -9.73 0.87 12.46
CA GLY A 128 -10.95 0.37 13.09
C GLY A 128 -11.31 1.23 14.30
N PRO A 129 -12.59 1.28 14.69
CA PRO A 129 -13.01 2.04 15.85
C PRO A 129 -12.13 1.62 17.03
N ARG A 130 -11.46 2.60 17.65
CA ARG A 130 -10.81 2.38 18.94
C ARG A 130 -11.94 2.00 19.90
N GLN A 131 -11.99 0.72 20.29
CA GLN A 131 -12.79 0.29 21.42
C GLN A 131 -12.16 0.80 22.71
#